data_AF-A0A3L7SWT9-F1
#
_entry.id   AF-A0A3L7SWT9-F1
#
_cell.length_a   1.000
_cell.length_b   1.000
_cell.length_c   1.000
_cell.angle_alpha   90.00
_cell.angle_beta   90.00
_cell.angle_gamma   90.00
#
_symmetry.space_group_name_H-M   'P 1'
#
loop_
_entity.id
_entity.type
_entity.pdbx_description
1 polymer ?
#
loop_
_entity_poly.entity_id
_entity_poly.type
_entity_poly.pdbx_seq_one_letter_code
_entity_poly.pdbx_strand_id
1 'polypeptide(L)'
;MSTGKAIKSDVKDLKMAALGKKRIMWADTDMPVLARVRERFAKEKPLAGLRMSACLHVTAETAKLARTLQAGGADLVLIASNPLSTQDDVAASLVHDFGISVFAIREEANNTYYKHIVAALDHSP
;
A
#
# COMPACT_ATOMS: atom_id res chain seq x y z
N MET A 1 -6.35 23.15 8.07
CA MET A 1 -5.79 22.02 8.83
C MET A 1 -6.76 20.86 8.69
N SER A 2 -6.48 19.92 7.78
CA SER A 2 -7.38 18.78 7.54
C SER A 2 -7.26 17.85 8.74
N THR A 3 -8.37 17.63 9.45
CA THR A 3 -8.50 16.63 10.51
C THR A 3 -8.27 15.26 9.89
N GLY A 4 -7.02 14.78 9.95
CA GLY A 4 -6.59 13.54 9.32
C GLY A 4 -7.35 12.35 9.91
N LYS A 5 -8.28 11.80 9.13
CA LYS A 5 -8.92 10.52 9.44
C LYS A 5 -7.81 9.49 9.63
N ALA A 6 -7.76 8.88 10.81
CA ALA A 6 -6.80 7.82 11.08
C ALA A 6 -6.98 6.71 10.03
N ILE A 7 -5.92 6.42 9.28
CA ILE A 7 -5.92 5.38 8.26
C ILE A 7 -5.94 4.05 9.00
N LYS A 8 -6.95 3.22 8.73
CA LYS A 8 -6.98 1.85 9.28
C LYS A 8 -5.84 1.07 8.63
N SER A 9 -5.05 0.38 9.43
CA SER A 9 -3.93 -0.45 8.97
C SER A 9 -3.55 -1.45 10.05
N ASP A 10 -2.92 -2.55 9.65
CA ASP A 10 -2.26 -3.50 10.54
C ASP A 10 -0.89 -3.86 9.94
N VAL A 11 0.17 -3.29 10.52
CA VAL A 11 1.56 -3.44 10.09
C VAL A 11 2.45 -3.60 11.31
N LYS A 12 3.60 -4.24 11.15
CA LYS A 12 4.44 -4.68 12.27
C LYS A 12 4.93 -3.55 13.18
N ASP A 13 5.55 -2.52 12.60
CA ASP A 13 6.05 -1.35 13.33
C ASP A 13 6.18 -0.13 12.41
N LEU A 14 5.41 0.92 12.67
CA LEU A 14 5.45 2.16 11.89
C LEU A 14 6.82 2.87 11.98
N LYS A 15 7.64 2.61 13.00
CA LYS A 15 8.99 3.17 13.13
C LYS A 15 9.92 2.72 12.00
N MET A 16 9.58 1.64 11.29
CA MET A 16 10.35 1.14 10.15
C MET A 16 10.14 1.97 8.87
N ALA A 17 9.19 2.91 8.85
CA ALA A 17 8.82 3.70 7.68
C ALA A 17 10.00 4.44 7.04
N ALA A 18 10.93 4.98 7.83
CA ALA A 18 12.09 5.69 7.29
C ALA A 18 13.00 4.79 6.43
N LEU A 19 13.16 3.52 6.81
CA LEU A 19 13.91 2.54 6.00
C LEU A 19 13.12 2.14 4.76
N GLY A 20 11.81 1.86 4.93
CA GLY A 20 10.92 1.52 3.83
C GLY A 20 10.89 2.58 2.76
N LYS A 21 10.80 3.86 3.16
CA LYS A 21 10.82 5.00 2.24
C LYS A 21 12.07 4.99 1.37
N LYS A 22 13.25 4.77 1.96
CA LYS A 22 14.50 4.68 1.20
C LYS A 22 14.46 3.55 0.18
N ARG A 23 13.97 2.36 0.54
CA ARG A 23 13.80 1.23 -0.39
C ARG A 23 12.83 1.54 -1.52
N ILE A 24 11.67 2.12 -1.19
CA ILE A 24 10.65 2.50 -2.19
C ILE A 24 11.22 3.55 -3.14
N MET A 25 11.93 4.56 -2.64
CA MET A 25 12.54 5.59 -3.48
C MET A 25 13.65 5.02 -4.38
N TRP A 26 14.42 4.05 -3.88
CA TRP A 26 15.41 3.35 -4.68
C TRP A 26 14.75 2.50 -5.78
N ALA A 27 13.73 1.68 -5.47
CA ALA A 27 12.98 0.95 -6.49
C ALA A 27 12.25 1.89 -7.49
N ASP A 28 11.93 3.12 -7.07
CA ASP A 28 11.33 4.13 -7.93
C ASP A 28 12.27 4.54 -9.09
N THR A 29 13.59 4.39 -8.99
CA THR A 29 14.51 4.75 -10.09
C THR A 29 14.47 3.75 -11.25
N ASP A 30 14.16 2.48 -10.95
CA ASP A 30 14.34 1.39 -11.92
C ASP A 30 13.04 0.92 -12.59
N MET A 31 11.91 1.58 -12.29
CA MET A 31 10.59 1.25 -12.86
C MET A 31 9.95 2.45 -13.61
N PRO A 32 10.53 2.92 -14.73
CA PRO A 32 10.15 4.19 -15.38
C PRO A 32 8.73 4.19 -15.95
N VAL A 33 8.20 3.02 -16.33
CA VAL A 33 6.84 2.92 -16.90
C VAL A 33 5.78 3.32 -15.87
N LEU A 34 5.85 2.78 -14.65
CA LEU A 34 4.91 3.14 -13.58
C LEU A 34 5.03 4.62 -13.17
N ALA A 35 6.24 5.20 -13.25
CA ALA A 35 6.40 6.63 -12.99
C ALA A 35 5.62 7.48 -14.00
N ARG A 36 5.73 7.19 -15.30
CA ARG A 36 4.96 7.87 -16.36
C ARG A 36 3.46 7.66 -16.21
N VAL A 37 3.02 6.44 -15.89
CA VAL A 37 1.60 6.15 -15.64
C VAL A 37 1.10 6.94 -14.44
N ARG A 38 1.88 7.02 -13.35
CA ARG A 38 1.55 7.79 -12.15
C ARG A 38 1.40 9.28 -12.44
N GLU A 39 2.30 9.87 -13.22
CA GLU A 39 2.20 11.27 -13.64
C GLU A 39 0.95 11.56 -14.46
N ARG A 40 0.58 10.66 -15.38
CA ARG A 40 -0.67 10.76 -16.13
C ARG A 40 -1.89 10.60 -15.21
N PHE A 41 -1.90 9.56 -14.38
CA PHE A 41 -2.99 9.24 -13.45
C PHE A 41 -3.24 10.36 -12.43
N ALA A 42 -2.18 11.05 -11.98
CA ALA A 42 -2.31 12.19 -11.10
C ALA A 42 -3.11 13.35 -11.72
N LYS A 43 -3.10 13.49 -13.06
CA LYS A 43 -3.85 14.51 -13.80
C LYS A 43 -5.26 14.03 -14.16
N GLU A 44 -5.36 12.83 -14.71
CA GLU A 44 -6.61 12.29 -15.26
C GLU A 44 -7.55 11.72 -14.18
N LYS A 45 -6.99 11.31 -13.04
CA LYS A 45 -7.71 10.64 -11.95
C LYS A 45 -8.69 9.55 -12.44
N PRO A 46 -8.26 8.60 -13.30
CA PRO A 46 -9.16 7.65 -13.94
C PRO A 46 -9.81 6.64 -12.99
N LEU A 47 -9.33 6.55 -11.75
CA LEU A 47 -9.82 5.64 -10.72
C LEU A 47 -10.58 6.40 -9.61
N ALA A 48 -10.89 7.69 -9.81
CA ALA A 48 -11.61 8.48 -8.83
C ALA A 48 -12.98 7.87 -8.50
N GLY A 49 -13.26 7.72 -7.21
CA GLY A 49 -14.50 7.14 -6.72
C GLY A 49 -14.54 5.60 -6.73
N LEU A 50 -13.51 4.93 -7.25
CA LEU A 50 -13.39 3.48 -7.16
C LEU A 50 -12.72 3.08 -5.86
N ARG A 51 -13.32 2.10 -5.18
CA ARG A 51 -12.71 1.38 -4.08
C ARG A 51 -11.99 0.17 -4.65
N MET A 52 -10.78 -0.09 -4.18
CA MET A 52 -9.95 -1.19 -4.65
C MET A 52 -9.29 -1.87 -3.46
N SER A 53 -9.30 -3.20 -3.48
CA SER A 53 -8.51 -4.02 -2.57
C SER A 53 -7.53 -4.85 -3.38
N ALA A 54 -6.24 -4.78 -3.05
CA ALA A 54 -5.19 -5.50 -3.73
C ALA A 54 -4.60 -6.57 -2.79
N CYS A 55 -4.57 -7.82 -3.23
CA CYS A 55 -3.94 -8.93 -2.53
C CYS A 55 -2.67 -9.33 -3.29
N LEU A 56 -1.51 -8.84 -2.84
CA LEU A 56 -0.22 -8.94 -3.54
C LEU A 56 0.92 -9.13 -2.55
N HIS A 57 2.12 -9.48 -3.03
CA HIS A 57 3.32 -9.42 -2.20
C HIS A 57 3.62 -7.97 -1.86
N VAL A 58 3.70 -7.63 -0.57
CA VAL A 58 3.94 -6.25 -0.12
C VAL A 58 5.44 -5.97 -0.11
N THR A 59 5.96 -5.52 -1.25
CA THR A 59 7.37 -5.20 -1.51
C THR A 59 7.54 -3.78 -2.05
N ALA A 60 8.78 -3.31 -2.18
CA ALA A 60 9.09 -1.98 -2.70
C ALA A 60 8.51 -1.72 -4.11
N GLU A 61 8.46 -2.73 -4.96
CA GLU A 61 7.86 -2.69 -6.30
C GLU A 61 6.33 -2.52 -6.22
N THR A 62 5.67 -3.28 -5.35
CA THR A 62 4.23 -3.16 -5.10
C THR A 62 3.88 -1.80 -4.52
N ALA A 63 4.75 -1.22 -3.68
CA ALA A 63 4.53 0.14 -3.19
C ALA A 63 4.46 1.17 -4.32
N LYS A 64 5.23 1.00 -5.39
CA LYS A 64 5.15 1.87 -6.57
C LYS A 64 3.84 1.69 -7.33
N LEU A 65 3.38 0.45 -7.49
CA LEU A 65 2.05 0.16 -8.06
C LEU A 65 0.94 0.80 -7.22
N ALA A 66 0.93 0.57 -5.91
CA ALA A 66 -0.05 1.12 -4.99
C ALA A 66 -0.11 2.65 -5.05
N ARG A 67 1.05 3.32 -5.05
CA ARG A 67 1.15 4.79 -5.23
C ARG A 67 0.65 5.25 -6.59
N THR A 68 0.78 4.43 -7.63
CA THR A 68 0.25 4.73 -8.97
C THR A 68 -1.28 4.66 -8.99
N LEU A 69 -1.86 3.63 -8.37
CA LEU A 69 -3.31 3.48 -8.25
C LEU A 69 -3.92 4.61 -7.40
N GLN A 70 -3.32 4.91 -6.25
CA GLN A 70 -3.74 6.03 -5.39
C GLN A 70 -3.62 7.38 -6.14
N ALA A 71 -2.55 7.59 -6.91
CA ALA A 71 -2.42 8.78 -7.75
C ALA A 71 -3.55 8.88 -8.78
N GLY A 72 -4.06 7.75 -9.27
CA GLY A 72 -5.25 7.66 -10.13
C GLY A 72 -6.56 7.97 -9.43
N GLY A 73 -6.58 8.18 -8.11
CA GLY A 73 -7.77 8.52 -7.35
C GLY A 73 -8.48 7.33 -6.69
N ALA A 74 -7.90 6.13 -6.77
CA ALA A 74 -8.45 4.96 -6.10
C ALA A 74 -8.39 5.12 -4.58
N ASP A 75 -9.47 4.75 -3.90
CA ASP A 75 -9.45 4.41 -2.47
C ASP A 75 -8.89 2.98 -2.39
N LEU A 76 -7.70 2.80 -1.81
CA LEU A 76 -6.92 1.56 -1.93
C LEU A 76 -6.63 0.95 -0.55
N VAL A 77 -6.95 -0.34 -0.42
CA VAL A 77 -6.47 -1.22 0.65
C VAL A 77 -5.53 -2.27 0.06
N LEU A 78 -4.37 -2.45 0.69
CA LEU A 78 -3.37 -3.45 0.28
C LEU A 78 -3.21 -4.53 1.36
N ILE A 79 -3.25 -5.79 0.95
CA ILE A 79 -3.00 -6.94 1.83
C ILE A 79 -1.96 -7.89 1.24
N ALA A 80 -1.34 -8.69 2.12
CA ALA A 80 -0.39 -9.70 1.71
C ALA A 80 -1.10 -10.87 1.00
N SER A 81 -0.57 -11.31 -0.14
CA SER A 81 -0.99 -12.57 -0.78
C SER A 81 -0.31 -13.81 -0.19
N ASN A 82 0.77 -13.62 0.58
CA ASN A 82 1.51 -14.69 1.24
C ASN A 82 2.13 -14.16 2.55
N PRO A 83 1.93 -14.84 3.70
CA PRO A 83 2.49 -14.45 5.00
C PRO A 83 3.99 -14.16 5.02
N LEU A 84 4.79 -14.81 4.17
CA LEU A 84 6.26 -14.67 4.16
C LEU A 84 6.77 -13.58 3.22
N SER A 85 5.89 -12.95 2.44
CA SER A 85 6.29 -12.06 1.35
C SER A 85 6.41 -10.58 1.71
N THR A 86 5.84 -10.19 2.85
CA THR A 86 5.82 -8.80 3.29
C THR A 86 7.22 -8.31 3.65
N GLN A 87 7.57 -7.12 3.15
CA GLN A 87 8.66 -6.29 3.63
C GLN A 87 8.07 -5.29 4.64
N ASP A 88 8.26 -5.55 5.94
CA ASP A 88 7.59 -4.80 7.01
C ASP A 88 7.92 -3.31 6.99
N ASP A 89 9.14 -2.94 6.59
CA ASP A 89 9.56 -1.55 6.42
C ASP A 89 8.80 -0.85 5.30
N VAL A 90 8.60 -1.53 4.17
CA VAL A 90 7.80 -1.03 3.05
C VAL A 90 6.33 -0.88 3.45
N ALA A 91 5.74 -1.88 4.12
CA ALA A 91 4.38 -1.80 4.63
C ALA A 91 4.20 -0.60 5.58
N ALA A 92 5.15 -0.39 6.50
CA ALA A 92 5.16 0.76 7.40
C ALA A 92 5.23 2.10 6.65
N SER A 93 6.08 2.21 5.62
CA SER A 93 6.21 3.44 4.83
C SER A 93 4.97 3.72 3.99
N LEU A 94 4.33 2.70 3.41
CA LEU A 94 3.07 2.83 2.69
C LEU A 94 1.97 3.48 3.54
N VAL A 95 1.88 3.09 4.81
CA VAL A 95 0.93 3.70 5.77
C VAL A 95 1.39 5.10 6.18
N HIS A 96 2.62 5.23 6.69
CA HIS A 96 3.09 6.46 7.34
C HIS A 96 3.39 7.60 6.35
N ASP A 97 4.11 7.31 5.26
CA ASP A 97 4.59 8.33 4.32
C ASP A 97 3.61 8.59 3.16
N PHE A 98 2.85 7.58 2.75
CA PHE A 98 2.00 7.64 1.56
C PHE A 98 0.50 7.58 1.86
N GLY A 99 0.12 7.31 3.11
CA GLY A 99 -1.28 7.27 3.52
C GLY A 99 -2.11 6.21 2.80
N ILE A 100 -1.51 5.05 2.49
CA ILE A 100 -2.20 3.89 1.91
C ILE A 100 -2.55 2.93 3.05
N SER A 101 -3.79 2.44 3.07
CA SER A 101 -4.22 1.44 4.04
C SER A 101 -3.57 0.09 3.72
N VAL A 102 -2.83 -0.47 4.69
CA VAL A 102 -2.12 -1.74 4.53
C VAL A 102 -2.45 -2.67 5.70
N PHE A 103 -2.78 -3.92 5.39
CA PHE A 103 -2.92 -5.01 6.35
C PHE A 103 -2.00 -6.15 5.89
N ALA A 104 -0.77 -6.13 6.38
CA ALA A 104 0.26 -7.08 5.99
C ALA A 104 1.40 -7.09 6.99
N ILE A 105 1.73 -8.26 7.52
CA ILE A 105 2.85 -8.46 8.44
C ILE A 105 3.67 -9.66 7.96
N ARG A 106 5.00 -9.53 7.95
CA ARG A 106 5.87 -10.67 7.64
C ARG A 106 5.74 -11.74 8.72
N GLU A 107 5.61 -12.99 8.29
CA GLU A 107 5.47 -14.17 9.16
C GLU A 107 4.20 -14.13 10.04
N GLU A 108 3.12 -13.57 9.50
CA GLU A 108 1.84 -13.54 10.18
C GLU A 108 1.21 -14.94 10.35
N ALA A 109 0.51 -15.13 11.46
CA ALA A 109 -0.24 -16.36 11.71
C ALA A 109 -1.47 -16.45 10.80
N ASN A 110 -1.94 -17.69 10.54
CA ASN A 110 -3.12 -17.93 9.71
C ASN A 110 -4.35 -17.08 10.12
N ASN A 111 -4.60 -16.90 11.42
CA ASN A 111 -5.74 -16.08 11.86
C ASN A 111 -5.58 -14.61 11.42
N THR A 112 -4.36 -14.07 11.47
CA THR A 112 -4.06 -12.69 11.09
C THR A 112 -4.22 -12.52 9.59
N TYR A 113 -3.68 -13.45 8.79
CA TYR A 113 -3.86 -13.47 7.34
C TYR A 113 -5.35 -13.42 6.93
N TYR A 114 -6.20 -14.26 7.53
CA TYR A 114 -7.64 -14.22 7.24
C TYR A 114 -8.34 -12.96 7.75
N LYS A 115 -7.91 -12.39 8.88
CA LYS A 115 -8.40 -11.07 9.33
C LYS A 115 -8.05 -9.98 8.34
N HIS A 116 -6.87 -10.01 7.73
CA HIS A 116 -6.48 -9.05 6.70
C HIS A 116 -7.33 -9.21 5.43
N ILE A 117 -7.66 -10.44 5.03
CA ILE A 117 -8.63 -10.68 3.94
C ILE A 117 -10.00 -10.07 4.26
N VAL A 118 -10.52 -10.30 5.48
CA VAL A 118 -11.79 -9.71 5.90
C VAL A 118 -11.72 -8.18 5.89
N ALA A 119 -10.64 -7.58 6.38
CA ALA A 119 -10.45 -6.13 6.33
C ALA A 119 -10.46 -5.57 4.89
N ALA A 120 -9.88 -6.32 3.93
CA ALA A 120 -9.93 -5.98 2.51
C ALA A 120 -11.33 -6.10 1.89
N LEU A 121 -12.16 -7.03 2.36
CA LEU A 121 -13.56 -7.17 1.92
C LEU A 121 -14.47 -6.14 2.58
N ASP A 122 -14.23 -5.79 3.85
CA ASP A 122 -14.95 -4.74 4.59
C ASP A 122 -14.77 -3.36 3.96
N HIS A 123 -13.69 -3.18 3.20
CA HIS A 123 -13.49 -2.00 2.35
C HIS A 123 -14.57 -1.85 1.27
N SER A 124 -15.33 -2.90 0.96
CA SER A 124 -16.33 -2.95 -0.12
C SER A 124 -15.74 -2.52 -1.48
N PRO A 125 -14.68 -3.21 -1.95
CA PRO A 125 -14.09 -2.98 -3.26
C PRO A 125 -15.01 -3.37 -4.42
#